data_AF-A0A4Q5QH17-F1
#
_entry.id   AF-A0A4Q5QH17-F1
#
_cell.length_a   1.000
_cell.length_b   1.000
_cell.length_c   1.000
_cell.angle_alpha   90.00
_cell.angle_beta   90.00
_cell.angle_gamma   90.00
#
_symmetry.space_group_name_H-M   'P 1'
#
loop_
_entity.id
_entity.type
_entity.pdbx_description
1 polymer ?
#
loop_
_entity_poly.entity_id
_entity_poly.type
_entity_poly.pdbx_seq_one_letter_code
_entity_poly.pdbx_strand_id
1 'polypeptide(L)'
;MLQLIQTADGSNTIYNSEIGENYHSKHGALQESRHVFLQSGLQHFLSVKEASGNPTQKIKVLEVGLGTGLNFLLSADYCTQQQVKLDYVGIEAFPLNTDLIKQTDYNQFVDQNLWESFQGMYPSTINHKVKINAFCELELVHRELLNFESPQFFDVIYFDAFAAVHQPEMWSEEAIAHTVSFLKTGGIFVTYAITG
;
A
#
# COMPACT_ATOMS: atom_id res chain seq x y z
N MET A 1 -3.71 -21.45 3.72
CA MET A 1 -2.36 -21.53 4.36
C MET A 1 -1.45 -20.48 3.76
N LEU A 2 -0.74 -19.72 4.60
CA LEU A 2 0.20 -18.68 4.19
C LEU A 2 1.64 -19.19 4.26
N GLN A 3 2.46 -18.90 3.24
CA GLN A 3 3.85 -19.32 3.18
C GLN A 3 4.75 -18.20 2.66
N LEU A 4 5.89 -17.96 3.32
CA LEU A 4 6.90 -17.02 2.83
C LEU A 4 7.62 -17.58 1.60
N ILE A 5 7.76 -16.76 0.55
CA ILE A 5 8.46 -17.12 -0.69
C ILE A 5 9.38 -15.96 -1.11
N GLN A 6 10.59 -16.29 -1.53
CA GLN A 6 11.52 -15.32 -2.10
C GLN A 6 11.21 -15.10 -3.59
N THR A 7 11.18 -13.84 -4.02
CA THR A 7 10.95 -13.41 -5.40
C THR A 7 12.28 -13.23 -6.16
N ALA A 8 12.21 -13.04 -7.49
CA ALA A 8 13.40 -12.97 -8.34
C ALA A 8 14.31 -11.76 -8.08
N ASP A 9 13.80 -10.68 -7.46
CA ASP A 9 14.59 -9.51 -7.09
C ASP A 9 15.21 -9.61 -5.67
N GLY A 10 15.08 -10.77 -5.03
CA GLY A 10 15.62 -11.05 -3.71
C GLY A 10 14.70 -10.66 -2.54
N SER A 11 13.62 -9.92 -2.79
CA SER A 11 12.62 -9.59 -1.78
C SER A 11 11.68 -10.76 -1.48
N ASN A 12 11.08 -10.78 -0.30
CA ASN A 12 10.12 -11.81 0.09
C ASN A 12 8.68 -11.36 -0.15
N THR A 13 7.82 -12.32 -0.49
CA THR A 13 6.37 -12.18 -0.53
C THR A 13 5.73 -13.34 0.23
N ILE A 14 4.40 -13.34 0.30
CA ILE A 14 3.61 -14.41 0.91
C ILE A 14 2.77 -15.06 -0.17
N TYR A 15 2.77 -16.38 -0.22
CA TYR A 15 1.83 -17.16 -1.00
C TYR A 15 0.60 -17.48 -0.16
N ASN A 16 -0.58 -17.19 -0.70
CA ASN A 16 -1.86 -17.57 -0.11
C ASN A 16 -2.45 -18.77 -0.85
N SER A 17 -2.42 -19.94 -0.23
CA SER A 17 -2.93 -21.17 -0.85
C SER A 17 -4.45 -21.20 -1.05
N GLU A 18 -5.22 -20.34 -0.35
CA GLU A 18 -6.69 -20.29 -0.48
C GLU A 18 -7.10 -19.46 -1.69
N ILE A 19 -6.34 -18.43 -2.02
CA ILE A 19 -6.51 -17.61 -3.23
C ILE A 19 -5.76 -18.21 -4.43
N GLY A 20 -4.68 -18.95 -4.16
CA GLY A 20 -3.82 -19.52 -5.19
C GLY A 20 -2.84 -18.53 -5.79
N GLU A 21 -2.54 -17.43 -5.09
CA GLU A 21 -1.69 -16.33 -5.58
C GLU A 21 -0.75 -15.79 -4.49
N ASN A 22 0.31 -15.11 -4.93
CA ASN A 22 1.23 -14.39 -4.05
C ASN A 22 0.71 -12.96 -3.78
N TYR A 23 0.99 -12.40 -2.61
CA TYR A 23 0.67 -11.01 -2.27
C TYR A 23 1.38 -9.99 -3.17
N HIS A 24 2.43 -10.38 -3.86
CA HIS A 24 3.15 -9.55 -4.84
C HIS A 24 3.64 -10.44 -5.97
N SER A 25 4.01 -9.85 -7.11
CA SER A 25 4.58 -10.58 -8.23
C SER A 25 5.82 -11.41 -7.83
N LYS A 26 5.83 -12.68 -8.27
CA LYS A 26 7.01 -13.58 -8.13
C LYS A 26 8.23 -13.07 -8.91
N HIS A 27 8.02 -12.20 -9.89
CA HIS A 27 9.07 -11.60 -10.69
C HIS A 27 9.82 -10.49 -9.94
N GLY A 28 9.28 -10.02 -8.82
CA GLY A 28 9.95 -9.10 -7.91
C GLY A 28 8.94 -8.23 -7.16
N ALA A 29 8.76 -8.48 -5.86
CA ALA A 29 7.84 -7.69 -5.04
C ALA A 29 8.34 -6.25 -4.87
N LEU A 30 9.64 -6.10 -4.57
CA LEU A 30 10.26 -4.79 -4.41
C LEU A 30 10.21 -3.97 -5.70
N GLN A 31 10.53 -4.58 -6.84
CA GLN A 31 10.56 -3.88 -8.13
C GLN A 31 9.17 -3.40 -8.54
N GLU A 32 8.14 -4.22 -8.36
CA GLU A 32 6.74 -3.87 -8.59
C GLU A 32 6.32 -2.71 -7.69
N SER A 33 6.51 -2.84 -6.38
CA SER A 33 6.15 -1.81 -5.40
C SER A 33 6.85 -0.47 -5.65
N ARG A 34 8.12 -0.51 -6.05
CA ARG A 34 8.88 0.70 -6.42
C ARG A 34 8.34 1.35 -7.70
N HIS A 35 8.11 0.56 -8.76
CA HIS A 35 7.82 1.12 -10.07
C HIS A 35 6.35 1.51 -10.24
N VAL A 36 5.43 0.61 -9.87
CA VAL A 36 4.00 0.81 -10.04
C VAL A 36 3.50 1.80 -9.00
N PHE A 37 3.66 1.48 -7.71
CA PHE A 37 3.01 2.25 -6.65
C PHE A 37 3.80 3.50 -6.28
N LEU A 38 5.07 3.36 -5.89
CA LEU A 38 5.87 4.52 -5.45
C LEU A 38 6.14 5.52 -6.59
N GLN A 39 6.74 5.06 -7.70
CA GLN A 39 7.13 5.95 -8.80
C GLN A 39 5.93 6.48 -9.58
N SER A 40 5.05 5.59 -10.05
CA SER A 40 3.93 5.99 -10.93
C SER A 40 2.72 6.54 -10.16
N GLY A 41 2.62 6.26 -8.86
CA GLY A 41 1.62 6.83 -7.96
C GLY A 41 2.13 8.07 -7.22
N LEU A 42 2.75 7.85 -6.05
CA LEU A 42 3.09 8.92 -5.11
C LEU A 42 4.08 9.94 -5.66
N GLN A 43 5.21 9.50 -6.23
CA GLN A 43 6.22 10.41 -6.77
C GLN A 43 5.68 11.17 -7.98
N HIS A 44 4.91 10.49 -8.84
CA HIS A 44 4.26 11.13 -9.97
C HIS A 44 3.30 12.23 -9.51
N PHE A 45 2.44 11.98 -8.52
CA PHE A 45 1.54 12.98 -7.96
C PHE A 45 2.31 14.22 -7.49
N LEU A 46 3.35 14.04 -6.67
CA LEU A 46 4.16 15.13 -6.16
C LEU A 46 4.83 15.92 -7.30
N SER A 47 5.35 15.23 -8.32
CA SER A 47 5.96 15.88 -9.50
C SER A 47 4.97 16.73 -10.31
N VAL A 48 3.73 16.26 -10.47
CA VAL A 48 2.66 17.00 -11.16
C VAL A 48 2.26 18.24 -10.36
N LYS A 49 2.16 18.11 -9.04
CA LYS A 49 1.88 19.24 -8.13
C LYS A 49 2.97 20.31 -8.20
N GLU A 50 4.24 19.91 -8.16
CA GLU A 50 5.38 20.79 -8.35
C GLU A 50 5.32 21.51 -9.71
N ALA A 51 5.19 20.76 -10.80
CA ALA A 51 5.15 21.30 -12.17
C ALA A 51 3.96 22.23 -12.41
N SER A 52 2.83 22.03 -11.72
CA SER A 52 1.66 22.90 -11.77
C SER A 52 1.79 24.19 -10.96
N GLY A 53 2.94 24.43 -10.31
CA GLY A 53 3.18 25.59 -9.46
C GLY A 53 2.41 25.54 -8.13
N ASN A 54 1.94 24.36 -7.73
CA ASN A 54 1.19 24.15 -6.48
C ASN A 54 1.78 22.97 -5.70
N PRO A 55 3.04 23.07 -5.25
CA PRO A 55 3.71 22.00 -4.52
C PRO A 55 2.99 21.70 -3.21
N THR A 56 3.02 20.44 -2.78
CA THR A 56 2.45 20.01 -1.50
C THR A 56 3.48 19.31 -0.64
N GLN A 57 3.40 19.57 0.67
CA GLN A 57 4.21 18.92 1.71
C GLN A 57 3.37 17.93 2.53
N LYS A 58 2.17 17.60 2.04
CA LYS A 58 1.30 16.57 2.60
C LYS A 58 0.62 15.79 1.49
N ILE A 59 0.53 14.47 1.67
CA ILE A 59 -0.17 13.58 0.77
C ILE A 59 -1.00 12.56 1.56
N LYS A 60 -2.19 12.25 1.06
CA LYS A 60 -3.05 11.18 1.56
C LYS A 60 -3.06 10.01 0.58
N VAL A 61 -2.72 8.82 1.04
CA VAL A 61 -2.73 7.60 0.22
C VAL A 61 -3.74 6.61 0.79
N LEU A 62 -4.57 6.05 -0.09
CA LEU A 62 -5.40 4.89 0.20
C LEU A 62 -4.82 3.69 -0.53
N GLU A 63 -4.64 2.58 0.16
CA GLU A 63 -4.28 1.31 -0.43
C GLU A 63 -5.41 0.30 -0.25
N VAL A 64 -5.77 -0.37 -1.35
CA VAL A 64 -6.66 -1.53 -1.33
C VAL A 64 -5.78 -2.77 -1.33
N GLY A 65 -5.79 -3.51 -0.23
CA GLY A 65 -4.91 -4.66 -0.02
C GLY A 65 -3.57 -4.27 0.61
N LEU A 66 -3.58 -3.83 1.88
CA LEU A 66 -2.33 -3.46 2.57
C LEU A 66 -1.31 -4.61 2.62
N GLY A 67 -1.80 -5.85 2.77
CA GLY A 67 -0.98 -7.06 2.72
C GLY A 67 0.21 -7.02 3.67
N THR A 68 1.42 -7.13 3.12
CA THR A 68 2.67 -7.13 3.90
C THR A 68 3.10 -5.72 4.35
N GLY A 69 2.46 -4.67 3.83
CA GLY A 69 2.82 -3.27 4.05
C GLY A 69 4.01 -2.78 3.23
N LEU A 70 4.46 -3.51 2.21
CA LEU A 70 5.63 -3.13 1.40
C LEU A 70 5.44 -1.78 0.69
N ASN A 71 4.28 -1.56 0.06
CA ASN A 71 3.97 -0.30 -0.61
C ASN A 71 3.95 0.89 0.37
N PHE A 72 3.36 0.70 1.56
CA PHE A 72 3.42 1.67 2.65
C PHE A 72 4.87 1.96 3.07
N LEU A 73 5.68 0.95 3.33
CA LEU A 73 7.06 1.10 3.81
C LEU A 73 7.92 1.88 2.83
N LEU A 74 7.85 1.56 1.54
CA LEU A 74 8.61 2.28 0.49
C LEU A 74 8.12 3.73 0.34
N SER A 75 6.80 3.95 0.45
CA SER A 75 6.21 5.29 0.44
C SER A 75 6.63 6.12 1.65
N ALA A 76 6.62 5.52 2.84
CA ALA A 76 7.00 6.15 4.09
C ALA A 76 8.50 6.48 4.14
N ASP A 77 9.36 5.58 3.64
CA ASP A 77 10.80 5.80 3.52
C ASP A 77 11.09 7.02 2.64
N TYR A 78 10.48 7.05 1.45
CA TYR A 78 10.59 8.20 0.53
C TYR A 78 10.07 9.49 1.16
N CYS A 79 8.86 9.48 1.74
CA CYS A 79 8.26 10.66 2.35
C CYS A 79 9.08 11.19 3.53
N THR A 80 9.69 10.31 4.30
CA THR A 80 10.57 10.70 5.42
C THR A 80 11.83 11.39 4.92
N GLN A 81 12.46 10.86 3.86
CA GLN A 81 13.65 11.47 3.24
C GLN A 81 13.34 12.82 2.59
N GLN A 82 12.17 12.95 1.96
CA GLN A 82 11.72 14.20 1.32
C GLN A 82 10.99 15.16 2.28
N GLN A 83 10.85 14.78 3.56
CA GLN A 83 10.12 15.54 4.58
C GLN A 83 8.64 15.86 4.22
N VAL A 84 8.02 15.01 3.41
CA VAL A 84 6.61 15.10 3.02
C VAL A 84 5.78 14.35 4.06
N LYS A 85 4.71 14.97 4.56
CA LYS A 85 3.79 14.30 5.49
C LYS A 85 2.91 13.29 4.76
N LEU A 86 3.00 12.03 5.17
CA LEU A 86 2.23 10.91 4.63
C LEU A 86 1.11 10.52 5.60
N ASP A 87 -0.12 10.60 5.13
CA ASP A 87 -1.32 10.11 5.81
C ASP A 87 -1.84 8.89 5.04
N TYR A 88 -1.51 7.69 5.52
CA TYR A 88 -1.73 6.43 4.80
C TYR A 88 -2.86 5.62 5.43
N VAL A 89 -3.78 5.15 4.61
CA VAL A 89 -4.85 4.24 5.00
C VAL A 89 -4.76 2.99 4.13
N GLY A 90 -4.63 1.83 4.75
CA GLY A 90 -4.70 0.53 4.06
C GLY A 90 -6.00 -0.18 4.40
N ILE A 91 -6.73 -0.66 3.40
CA ILE A 91 -7.88 -1.56 3.57
C ILE A 91 -7.37 -2.99 3.51
N GLU A 92 -7.70 -3.80 4.51
CA GLU A 92 -7.30 -5.21 4.56
C GLU A 92 -8.40 -6.04 5.21
N ALA A 93 -8.87 -7.07 4.51
CA ALA A 93 -9.91 -7.97 5.02
C ALA A 93 -9.32 -9.07 5.93
N PHE A 94 -8.05 -9.41 5.74
CA PHE A 94 -7.37 -10.48 6.47
C PHE A 94 -5.98 -10.05 6.94
N PRO A 95 -5.88 -9.18 7.97
CA PRO A 95 -4.60 -8.65 8.43
C PRO A 95 -3.65 -9.77 8.84
N LEU A 96 -2.40 -9.66 8.42
CA LEU A 96 -1.37 -10.65 8.71
C LEU A 96 -0.95 -10.57 10.17
N ASN A 97 -0.48 -11.69 10.73
CA ASN A 97 0.14 -11.63 12.05
C ASN A 97 1.52 -10.96 11.97
N THR A 98 1.93 -10.33 13.07
CA THR A 98 3.19 -9.57 13.14
C THR A 98 4.42 -10.46 12.89
N ASP A 99 4.39 -11.72 13.30
CA ASP A 99 5.54 -12.62 13.13
C ASP A 99 5.78 -12.98 11.66
N LEU A 100 4.73 -13.07 10.85
CA LEU A 100 4.82 -13.30 9.41
C LEU A 100 5.31 -12.04 8.70
N ILE A 101 4.86 -10.85 9.11
CA ILE A 101 5.38 -9.58 8.61
C ILE A 101 6.87 -9.47 8.92
N LYS A 102 7.30 -9.80 10.14
CA LYS A 102 8.72 -9.76 10.53
C LYS A 102 9.60 -10.62 9.63
N GLN A 103 9.10 -11.79 9.21
CA GLN A 103 9.83 -12.72 8.34
C GLN A 103 10.01 -12.21 6.91
N THR A 104 9.34 -11.13 6.49
CA THR A 104 9.54 -10.56 5.15
C THR A 104 10.92 -9.91 4.97
N ASP A 105 11.59 -9.55 6.07
CA ASP A 105 12.93 -8.95 6.09
C ASP A 105 13.06 -7.67 5.23
N TYR A 106 12.01 -6.84 5.22
CA TYR A 106 12.02 -5.59 4.44
C TYR A 106 12.95 -4.51 4.98
N ASN A 107 13.58 -4.68 6.15
CA ASN A 107 14.68 -3.83 6.60
C ASN A 107 15.85 -3.77 5.61
N GLN A 108 15.96 -4.73 4.70
CA GLN A 108 16.95 -4.69 3.62
C GLN A 108 16.68 -3.58 2.60
N PHE A 109 15.47 -3.03 2.56
CA PHE A 109 15.00 -2.14 1.49
C PHE A 109 14.54 -0.76 1.96
N VAL A 110 14.39 -0.55 3.27
CA VAL A 110 13.97 0.72 3.89
C VAL A 110 14.82 1.05 5.12
N ASP A 111 14.74 2.29 5.63
CA ASP A 111 15.44 2.66 6.86
C ASP A 111 15.11 1.72 8.04
N GLN A 112 16.14 1.36 8.81
CA GLN A 112 16.03 0.43 9.93
C GLN A 112 15.07 0.93 11.01
N ASN A 113 15.07 2.23 11.33
CA ASN A 113 14.18 2.78 12.36
C ASN A 113 12.72 2.79 11.88
N LEU A 114 12.51 3.05 10.59
CA LEU A 114 11.18 2.95 9.98
C LEU A 114 10.65 1.52 10.09
N TRP A 115 11.47 0.53 9.76
CA TRP A 115 11.11 -0.88 9.87
C TRP A 115 10.76 -1.29 11.30
N GLU A 116 11.63 -0.98 12.26
CA GLU A 116 11.40 -1.29 13.68
C GLU A 116 10.12 -0.63 14.21
N SER A 117 9.88 0.63 13.84
CA SER A 117 8.67 1.34 14.21
C SER A 117 7.42 0.69 13.60
N PHE A 118 7.45 0.37 12.30
CA PHE A 118 6.35 -0.30 11.63
C PHE A 118 6.03 -1.65 12.29
N GLN A 119 7.03 -2.50 12.54
CA GLN A 119 6.82 -3.79 13.18
C GLN A 119 6.25 -3.67 14.60
N GLY A 120 6.74 -2.69 15.38
CA GLY A 120 6.27 -2.44 16.74
C GLY A 120 4.84 -1.88 16.79
N MET A 121 4.48 -1.07 15.79
CA MET A 121 3.19 -0.38 15.75
C MET A 121 2.12 -1.09 14.92
N TYR A 122 2.47 -2.03 14.04
CA TYR A 122 1.54 -2.68 13.12
C TYR A 122 0.24 -3.17 13.78
N PRO A 123 0.27 -3.93 14.91
CA PRO A 123 -0.97 -4.36 15.57
C PRO A 123 -1.86 -3.19 16.01
N SER A 124 -1.25 -2.08 16.42
CA SER A 124 -1.95 -0.87 16.85
C SER A 124 -2.53 -0.09 15.67
N THR A 125 -2.13 -0.35 14.43
CA THR A 125 -2.70 0.32 13.24
C THR A 125 -4.09 -0.22 12.90
N ILE A 126 -4.44 -1.41 13.41
CA ILE A 126 -5.72 -2.07 13.11
C ILE A 126 -6.86 -1.25 13.69
N ASN A 127 -7.66 -0.65 12.81
CA ASN A 127 -8.78 0.26 13.08
C ASN A 127 -8.41 1.52 13.87
N HIS A 128 -7.12 1.87 13.91
CA HIS A 128 -6.63 3.05 14.61
C HIS A 128 -5.50 3.70 13.81
N LYS A 129 -5.57 5.02 13.68
CA LYS A 129 -4.49 5.79 13.09
C LYS A 129 -3.33 5.93 14.06
N VAL A 130 -2.14 5.56 13.61
CA VAL A 130 -0.92 5.53 14.41
C VAL A 130 0.19 6.29 13.72
N LYS A 131 0.94 7.05 14.50
CA LYS A 131 2.18 7.69 14.05
C LYS A 131 3.30 6.66 13.97
N ILE A 132 3.83 6.44 12.77
CA ILE A 132 4.98 5.56 12.51
C ILE A 132 6.29 6.32 12.68
N ASN A 133 6.35 7.57 12.21
CA ASN A 133 7.49 8.44 12.48
C ASN A 133 7.09 9.92 12.42
N ALA A 134 8.04 10.85 12.38
CA ALA A 134 7.75 12.29 12.36
C ALA A 134 6.90 12.77 11.16
N PHE A 135 6.91 12.02 10.06
CA PHE A 135 6.27 12.39 8.79
C PHE A 135 5.11 11.47 8.41
N CYS A 136 5.11 10.21 8.88
CA CYS A 136 4.20 9.19 8.39
C CYS A 136 3.25 8.68 9.48
N GLU A 137 1.96 8.64 9.14
CA GLU A 137 0.89 7.99 9.90
C GLU A 137 0.29 6.85 9.07
N LEU A 138 -0.09 5.76 9.74
CA LEU A 138 -0.72 4.59 9.13
C LEU A 138 -1.97 4.20 9.91
N GLU A 139 -3.04 3.89 9.19
CA GLU A 139 -4.22 3.21 9.67
C GLU A 139 -4.49 1.99 8.79
N LEU A 140 -4.61 0.82 9.39
CA LEU A 140 -5.09 -0.40 8.72
C LEU A 140 -6.56 -0.55 9.06
N VAL A 141 -7.45 -0.32 8.11
CA VAL A 141 -8.88 -0.53 8.30
C VAL A 141 -9.21 -1.99 8.00
N HIS A 142 -9.51 -2.74 9.06
CA HIS A 142 -9.79 -4.16 8.97
C HIS A 142 -11.22 -4.37 8.51
N ARG A 143 -11.40 -4.38 7.18
CA ARG A 143 -12.70 -4.47 6.53
C ARG A 143 -12.55 -4.88 5.07
N GLU A 144 -13.58 -5.50 4.52
CA GLU A 144 -13.72 -5.69 3.06
C GLU A 144 -13.91 -4.35 2.34
N LEU A 145 -13.42 -4.24 1.10
CA LEU A 145 -13.47 -3.03 0.29
C LEU A 145 -14.88 -2.44 0.16
N LEU A 146 -15.86 -3.25 -0.22
CA LEU A 146 -17.24 -2.78 -0.45
C LEU A 146 -17.92 -2.27 0.83
N ASN A 147 -17.41 -2.65 2.00
CA ASN A 147 -17.89 -2.20 3.30
C ASN A 147 -17.06 -1.02 3.85
N PHE A 148 -15.95 -0.65 3.19
CA PHE A 148 -15.13 0.49 3.59
C PHE A 148 -15.87 1.79 3.34
N GLU A 149 -15.91 2.64 4.36
CA GLU A 149 -16.47 3.98 4.30
C GLU A 149 -15.45 4.95 4.87
N SER A 150 -15.32 6.10 4.23
CA SER A 150 -14.45 7.16 4.74
C SER A 150 -15.03 8.53 4.37
N PRO A 151 -15.08 9.48 5.30
CA PRO A 151 -15.38 10.87 4.97
C PRO A 151 -14.18 11.59 4.33
N GLN A 152 -13.05 10.90 4.18
CA GLN A 152 -11.81 11.46 3.66
C GLN A 152 -11.66 11.13 2.17
N PHE A 153 -11.12 12.09 1.43
CA PHE A 153 -10.64 11.88 0.07
C PHE A 153 -9.13 11.77 0.03
N PHE A 154 -8.62 10.99 -0.92
CA PHE A 154 -7.21 10.65 -1.07
C PHE A 154 -6.61 11.28 -2.33
N ASP A 155 -5.34 11.62 -2.24
CA ASP A 155 -4.57 12.17 -3.35
C ASP A 155 -4.12 11.07 -4.31
N VAL A 156 -3.78 9.91 -3.76
CA VAL A 156 -3.36 8.73 -4.52
C VAL A 156 -4.07 7.49 -3.98
N ILE A 157 -4.53 6.63 -4.88
CA ILE A 157 -5.04 5.30 -4.58
C ILE A 157 -4.08 4.27 -5.17
N TYR A 158 -3.56 3.40 -4.32
CA TYR A 158 -2.89 2.16 -4.71
C TYR A 158 -3.94 1.05 -4.72
N PHE A 159 -4.28 0.55 -5.89
CA PHE A 159 -5.19 -0.57 -6.05
C PHE A 159 -4.38 -1.85 -6.23
N ASP A 160 -4.10 -2.53 -5.12
CA ASP A 160 -3.23 -3.71 -5.03
C ASP A 160 -4.02 -4.94 -4.56
N ALA A 161 -5.17 -5.17 -5.20
CA ALA A 161 -5.95 -6.39 -4.99
C ALA A 161 -5.30 -7.59 -5.70
N PHE A 162 -5.61 -8.81 -5.25
CA PHE A 162 -5.28 -10.02 -6.01
C PHE A 162 -5.83 -9.96 -7.42
N ALA A 163 -5.17 -10.62 -8.37
CA ALA A 163 -5.47 -10.48 -9.79
C ALA A 163 -6.89 -10.94 -10.12
N ALA A 164 -7.50 -10.39 -11.16
CA ALA A 164 -8.90 -10.66 -11.53
C ALA A 164 -9.22 -12.15 -11.76
N VAL A 165 -8.22 -12.95 -12.15
CA VAL A 165 -8.38 -14.41 -12.32
C VAL A 165 -8.50 -15.16 -10.98
N HIS A 166 -8.02 -14.56 -9.88
CA HIS A 166 -8.05 -15.10 -8.53
C HIS A 166 -9.13 -14.46 -7.66
N GLN A 167 -9.38 -13.16 -7.84
CA GLN A 167 -10.33 -12.39 -7.05
C GLN A 167 -11.16 -11.42 -7.91
N PRO A 168 -11.99 -11.93 -8.85
CA PRO A 168 -12.69 -11.12 -9.85
C PRO A 168 -13.64 -10.06 -9.26
N GLU A 169 -14.18 -10.29 -8.06
CA GLU A 169 -15.11 -9.38 -7.40
C GLU A 169 -14.47 -8.00 -7.10
N MET A 170 -13.15 -7.96 -6.85
CA MET A 170 -12.41 -6.72 -6.63
C MET A 170 -12.31 -5.88 -7.91
N TRP A 171 -12.43 -6.51 -9.08
CA TRP A 171 -12.31 -5.86 -10.39
C TRP A 171 -13.67 -5.59 -11.04
N SER A 172 -14.75 -5.76 -10.28
CA SER A 172 -16.09 -5.37 -10.73
C SER A 172 -16.21 -3.85 -10.88
N GLU A 173 -17.10 -3.39 -11.76
CA GLU A 173 -17.42 -1.97 -11.90
C GLU A 173 -17.84 -1.35 -10.55
N GLU A 174 -18.58 -2.10 -9.74
CA GLU A 174 -18.98 -1.69 -8.38
C GLU A 174 -17.78 -1.45 -7.47
N ALA A 175 -16.84 -2.40 -7.39
CA ALA A 175 -15.66 -2.28 -6.55
C ALA A 175 -14.75 -1.12 -7.00
N ILE A 176 -14.49 -1.00 -8.30
CA ILE A 176 -13.67 0.08 -8.85
C ILE A 176 -14.35 1.44 -8.66
N ALA A 177 -15.65 1.55 -8.94
CA ALA A 177 -16.41 2.78 -8.73
C ALA A 177 -16.42 3.19 -7.25
N HIS A 178 -16.61 2.23 -6.35
CA HIS A 178 -16.53 2.45 -4.90
C HIS A 178 -15.16 2.97 -4.50
N THR A 179 -14.07 2.33 -4.95
CA THR A 179 -12.71 2.81 -4.68
C THR A 179 -12.47 4.21 -5.23
N VAL A 180 -12.82 4.48 -6.48
CA VAL A 180 -12.60 5.77 -7.13
C VAL A 180 -13.43 6.88 -6.49
N SER A 181 -14.55 6.55 -5.82
CA SER A 181 -15.35 7.54 -5.08
C SER A 181 -14.56 8.24 -3.96
N PHE A 182 -13.49 7.63 -3.46
CA PHE A 182 -12.60 8.20 -2.46
C PHE A 182 -11.46 9.05 -3.06
N LEU A 183 -11.31 9.09 -4.38
CA LEU A 183 -10.24 9.83 -5.05
C LEU A 183 -10.60 11.32 -5.19
N LYS A 184 -9.66 12.20 -4.86
CA LYS A 184 -9.83 13.64 -5.15
C LYS A 184 -9.82 13.89 -6.66
N THR A 185 -10.49 14.94 -7.10
CA THR A 185 -10.30 15.48 -8.45
C THR A 185 -8.83 15.83 -8.68
N GLY A 186 -8.24 15.28 -9.75
CA GLY A 186 -6.81 15.42 -10.05
C GLY A 186 -5.90 14.49 -9.23
N GLY A 187 -6.48 13.56 -8.46
CA GLY A 187 -5.75 12.48 -7.81
C GLY A 187 -5.33 11.39 -8.81
N ILE A 188 -4.50 10.47 -8.34
CA ILE A 188 -3.99 9.35 -9.14
C ILE A 188 -4.55 8.04 -8.62
N PHE A 189 -5.10 7.23 -9.52
CA PHE A 189 -5.38 5.82 -9.29
C PHE A 189 -4.29 5.00 -10.01
N VAL A 190 -3.65 4.08 -9.31
CA VAL A 190 -2.60 3.23 -9.89
C VAL A 190 -2.77 1.78 -9.47
N THR A 191 -2.48 0.86 -10.40
CA THR A 191 -2.54 -0.59 -10.20
C THR A 191 -1.49 -1.27 -11.07
N TYR A 192 -1.05 -2.47 -10.68
CA TYR A 192 -0.15 -3.29 -11.49
C TYR A 192 -0.89 -3.99 -12.64
N ALA A 193 -2.20 -4.18 -12.50
CA ALA A 193 -2.98 -4.96 -13.44
C ALA A 193 -3.17 -4.23 -14.78
N ILE A 194 -3.01 -5.00 -15.86
CA ILE A 194 -3.30 -4.56 -17.25
C ILE A 194 -4.63 -5.12 -17.77
N THR A 195 -5.35 -5.85 -16.92
CA THR A 195 -6.63 -6.50 -17.19
C THR A 195 -7.56 -6.27 -16.00
N GLY A 196 -8.79 -5.84 -16.26
CA GLY A 196 -9.79 -5.47 -15.28
C GLY A 196 -10.92 -4.75 -16.00
#